data_AF-A0A2E7Z397-F1
#
_entry.id   AF-A0A2E7Z397-F1
#
_cell.length_a   1.000
_cell.length_b   1.000
_cell.length_c   1.000
_cell.angle_alpha   90.00
_cell.angle_beta   90.00
_cell.angle_gamma   90.00
#
_symmetry.space_group_name_H-M   'P 1'
#
loop_
_entity.id
_entity.type
_entity.pdbx_description
1 polymer ?
#
loop_
_entity_poly.entity_id
_entity_poly.type
_entity_poly.pdbx_seq_one_letter_code
_entity_poly.pdbx_strand_id
1 'polypeptide(L)'
;MYAIEGISRLSKDSEGQLYQEFRTFDGMFSVTREQKIKSWNTTAEKLFGYRRDQVLGKKCYEVLCANSSTSRVKCGHGCDVVTNATKGRTTKDFDLECKTSEGEFRQINVSTILPSQVDESQDIFHVFRDVTDRRQVEIASTITDINGYRIPQLTTREDQVLKLLAAGKSTNNIADILTIRPLTARNHISRLLTKLGCRSRLEAVALGTRAGLI
;
A
#
# COMPACT_ATOMS: atom_id res chain seq x y z
N MET A 1 -8.93 -3.27 38.60
CA MET A 1 -9.83 -2.83 37.51
C MET A 1 -9.14 -3.23 36.21
N TYR A 2 -9.59 -4.38 35.68
CA TYR A 2 -9.27 -5.09 34.43
C TYR A 2 -7.81 -5.39 34.06
N ALA A 3 -7.39 -6.57 34.54
CA ALA A 3 -6.40 -7.43 33.92
C ALA A 3 -6.96 -8.06 32.62
N ILE A 4 -6.07 -8.34 31.67
CA ILE A 4 -6.33 -9.30 30.58
C ILE A 4 -5.25 -10.38 30.71
N GLU A 5 -5.56 -11.37 31.55
CA GLU A 5 -4.90 -12.67 31.53
C GLU A 5 -5.49 -13.52 30.41
N GLY A 6 -4.66 -14.39 29.83
CA GLY A 6 -5.13 -15.63 29.22
C GLY A 6 -4.92 -15.75 27.71
N ILE A 7 -3.68 -15.97 27.26
CA ILE A 7 -3.41 -16.88 26.15
C ILE A 7 -2.21 -17.75 26.54
N SER A 8 -2.52 -18.78 27.32
CA SER A 8 -1.60 -19.83 27.75
C SER A 8 -1.78 -21.03 26.82
N ARG A 9 -0.64 -21.52 26.28
CA ARG A 9 -0.44 -22.75 25.50
C ARG A 9 -1.00 -22.73 24.08
N LEU A 10 -0.12 -22.59 23.10
CA LEU A 10 -0.41 -22.94 21.71
C LEU A 10 0.61 -23.96 21.22
N SER A 11 0.10 -25.19 21.00
CA SER A 11 0.78 -26.34 20.40
C SER A 11 0.82 -26.20 18.87
N LYS A 12 1.20 -27.27 18.15
CA LYS A 12 1.31 -27.37 16.67
C LYS A 12 0.05 -26.93 15.87
N ASP A 13 -1.06 -26.61 16.52
CA ASP A 13 -2.28 -26.03 15.93
C ASP A 13 -2.18 -24.53 15.59
N SER A 14 -1.09 -23.86 15.98
CA SER A 14 -0.90 -22.40 15.84
C SER A 14 -0.83 -21.87 14.40
N GLU A 15 -0.27 -22.63 13.45
CA GLU A 15 -0.32 -22.24 12.02
C GLU A 15 -1.78 -22.20 11.54
N GLY A 16 -2.56 -23.25 11.82
CA GLY A 16 -3.97 -23.36 11.44
C GLY A 16 -4.85 -22.27 12.08
N GLN A 17 -4.53 -21.84 13.29
CA GLN A 17 -5.26 -20.80 14.00
C GLN A 17 -4.99 -19.40 13.43
N LEU A 18 -3.74 -19.11 13.01
CA LEU A 18 -3.41 -17.92 12.23
C LEU A 18 -4.23 -17.88 10.93
N TYR A 19 -4.36 -19.00 10.20
CA TYR A 19 -5.21 -19.07 8.99
C TYR A 19 -6.71 -18.81 9.26
N GLN A 20 -7.20 -19.04 10.48
CA GLN A 20 -8.61 -18.88 10.87
C GLN A 20 -8.95 -17.44 11.30
N GLU A 21 -7.97 -16.66 11.79
CA GLU A 21 -8.18 -15.26 12.23
C GLU A 21 -8.21 -14.25 11.08
N PHE A 22 -7.69 -14.60 9.89
CA PHE A 22 -7.74 -13.74 8.71
C PHE A 22 -9.05 -13.92 7.94
N ARG A 23 -9.57 -12.83 7.37
CA ARG A 23 -10.82 -12.87 6.59
C ARG A 23 -10.67 -13.90 5.47
N THR A 24 -11.73 -14.65 5.21
CA THR A 24 -11.82 -15.74 4.22
C THR A 24 -11.45 -15.37 2.78
N PHE A 25 -11.18 -14.09 2.50
CA PHE A 25 -10.84 -13.55 1.19
C PHE A 25 -9.41 -13.00 1.09
N ASP A 26 -8.66 -12.91 2.20
CA ASP A 26 -7.31 -12.35 2.17
C ASP A 26 -6.31 -13.37 1.58
N GLY A 27 -5.43 -12.86 0.73
CA GLY A 27 -4.29 -13.63 0.26
C GLY A 27 -3.24 -13.74 1.33
N MET A 28 -2.60 -14.90 1.46
CA MET A 28 -1.56 -15.08 2.48
C MET A 28 -0.43 -15.97 2.00
N PHE A 29 0.79 -15.56 2.32
CA PHE A 29 1.99 -16.37 2.20
C PHE A 29 2.94 -16.07 3.36
N SER A 30 3.82 -17.02 3.68
CA SER A 30 4.89 -16.80 4.66
C SER A 30 6.24 -17.04 4.03
N VAL A 31 7.26 -16.36 4.56
CA VAL A 31 8.65 -16.52 4.12
C VAL A 31 9.57 -16.73 5.32
N THR A 32 10.64 -17.48 5.12
CA THR A 32 11.74 -17.60 6.10
C THR A 32 12.56 -16.30 6.15
N ARG A 33 13.49 -16.20 7.11
CA ARG A 33 14.45 -15.08 7.20
C ARG A 33 15.31 -14.93 5.95
N GLU A 34 15.56 -16.02 5.24
CA GLU A 34 16.27 -16.04 3.96
C GLU A 34 15.36 -15.63 2.79
N GLN A 35 14.13 -15.16 3.03
CA GLN A 35 13.15 -14.76 2.02
C GLN A 35 12.64 -15.92 1.16
N LYS A 36 12.71 -17.17 1.64
CA LYS A 36 12.17 -18.34 0.93
C LYS A 36 10.70 -18.52 1.28
N ILE A 37 9.83 -18.74 0.29
CA ILE A 37 8.40 -18.98 0.52
C ILE A 37 8.23 -20.33 1.24
N LYS A 38 7.63 -20.31 2.43
CA LYS A 38 7.32 -21.50 3.24
C LYS A 38 5.84 -21.88 3.15
N SER A 39 4.96 -20.91 2.92
CA SER A 39 3.53 -21.16 2.73
C SER A 39 2.94 -20.27 1.64
N TRP A 40 1.88 -20.76 1.00
CA TRP A 40 1.15 -20.12 -0.09
C TRP A 40 -0.29 -20.63 -0.07
N ASN A 41 -1.27 -19.72 0.08
CA ASN A 41 -2.69 -20.10 0.19
C ASN A 41 -3.41 -20.07 -1.17
N THR A 42 -4.63 -20.62 -1.21
CA THR A 42 -5.42 -20.71 -2.45
C THR A 42 -5.72 -19.35 -3.09
N THR A 43 -5.91 -18.30 -2.28
CA THR A 43 -6.09 -16.94 -2.81
C THR A 43 -4.82 -16.45 -3.51
N ALA A 44 -3.64 -16.78 -2.99
CA ALA A 44 -2.37 -16.51 -3.65
C ALA A 44 -2.20 -17.33 -4.95
N GLU A 45 -2.60 -18.60 -4.95
CA GLU A 45 -2.60 -19.39 -6.19
C GLU A 45 -3.49 -18.75 -7.27
N LYS A 46 -4.69 -18.33 -6.89
CA LYS A 46 -5.65 -17.68 -7.80
C LYS A 46 -5.16 -16.32 -8.31
N LEU A 47 -4.59 -15.49 -7.44
CA LEU A 47 -4.18 -14.14 -7.82
C LEU A 47 -2.93 -14.14 -8.70
N PHE A 48 -1.89 -14.88 -8.29
CA PHE A 48 -0.59 -14.85 -8.97
C PHE A 48 -0.47 -15.89 -10.08
N GLY A 49 -1.38 -16.87 -10.15
CA GLY A 49 -1.37 -17.92 -11.17
C GLY A 49 -0.27 -18.97 -10.96
N TYR A 50 0.35 -19.02 -9.79
CA TYR A 50 1.32 -20.06 -9.41
C TYR A 50 0.72 -21.02 -8.40
N ARG A 51 0.85 -22.32 -8.66
CA ARG A 51 0.51 -23.35 -7.66
C ARG A 51 1.53 -23.35 -6.52
N ARG A 52 1.08 -23.74 -5.33
CA ARG A 52 1.90 -23.80 -4.12
C ARG A 52 3.19 -24.60 -4.34
N ASP A 53 3.11 -25.80 -4.90
CA ASP A 53 4.26 -26.66 -5.18
C ASP A 53 5.29 -26.04 -6.13
N GLN A 54 4.89 -25.08 -6.97
CA GLN A 54 5.78 -24.37 -7.87
C GLN A 54 6.57 -23.25 -7.19
N VAL A 55 6.13 -22.77 -6.02
CA VAL A 55 6.71 -21.57 -5.37
C VAL A 55 7.39 -21.85 -4.04
N LEU A 56 7.03 -22.95 -3.37
CA LEU A 56 7.67 -23.31 -2.10
C LEU A 56 9.19 -23.43 -2.25
N GLY A 57 9.93 -22.85 -1.29
CA GLY A 57 11.38 -22.82 -1.26
C GLY A 57 12.05 -21.77 -2.15
N LYS A 58 11.32 -21.18 -3.12
CA LYS A 58 11.82 -20.09 -3.98
C LYS A 58 11.86 -18.76 -3.23
N LYS A 59 12.67 -17.81 -3.71
CA LYS A 59 12.71 -16.48 -3.10
C LYS A 59 11.45 -15.70 -3.45
N CYS A 60 10.83 -15.05 -2.47
CA CYS A 60 9.58 -14.33 -2.70
C CYS A 60 9.71 -13.23 -3.77
N TYR A 61 10.85 -12.54 -3.84
CA TYR A 61 11.08 -11.49 -4.85
C TYR A 61 11.27 -12.04 -6.27
N GLU A 62 11.69 -13.30 -6.43
CA GLU A 62 11.77 -13.96 -7.75
C GLU A 62 10.39 -14.38 -8.24
N VAL A 63 9.50 -14.80 -7.33
CA VAL A 63 8.13 -15.21 -7.67
C VAL A 63 7.25 -14.00 -7.91
N LEU A 64 7.29 -13.00 -7.02
CA LEU A 64 6.45 -11.81 -7.13
C LEU A 64 6.96 -10.83 -8.20
N CYS A 65 8.24 -10.91 -8.58
CA CYS A 65 8.89 -10.05 -9.58
C CYS A 65 8.56 -8.56 -9.39
N ALA A 66 8.56 -8.12 -8.14
CA ALA A 66 7.92 -6.86 -7.80
C ALA A 66 8.64 -5.66 -8.40
N ASN A 67 7.88 -4.75 -9.00
CA ASN A 67 8.43 -3.53 -9.56
C ASN A 67 8.78 -2.55 -8.43
N SER A 68 10.07 -2.39 -8.16
CA SER A 68 10.54 -1.52 -7.07
C SER A 68 10.44 -0.03 -7.38
N SER A 69 10.07 0.38 -8.61
CA SER A 69 9.91 1.81 -8.96
C SER A 69 8.58 2.39 -8.49
N THR A 70 7.58 1.56 -8.16
CA THR A 70 6.22 1.99 -7.80
C THR A 70 5.85 1.74 -6.34
N SER A 71 6.64 0.93 -5.62
CA SER A 71 6.46 0.58 -4.21
C SER A 71 7.33 1.48 -3.31
N ARG A 72 6.79 1.91 -2.16
CA ARG A 72 7.58 2.61 -1.12
C ARG A 72 8.60 1.70 -0.43
N VAL A 73 8.40 0.39 -0.53
CA VAL A 73 9.26 -0.65 0.04
C VAL A 73 10.11 -1.23 -1.06
N LYS A 74 11.43 -1.29 -0.82
CA LYS A 74 12.35 -1.96 -1.75
C LYS A 74 12.07 -3.47 -1.70
N CYS A 75 11.60 -4.04 -2.80
CA CYS A 75 11.39 -5.48 -2.90
C CYS A 75 12.57 -6.13 -3.64
N GLY A 76 13.23 -7.08 -2.99
CA GLY A 76 14.45 -7.73 -3.48
C GLY A 76 15.20 -8.42 -2.34
N HIS A 77 16.43 -8.85 -2.60
CA HIS A 77 17.27 -9.40 -1.54
C HIS A 77 17.48 -8.38 -0.42
N GLY A 78 17.23 -8.79 0.83
CA GLY A 78 17.35 -7.91 2.00
C GLY A 78 16.34 -6.76 2.01
N CYS A 79 15.10 -7.00 1.61
CA CYS A 79 14.04 -5.99 1.59
C CYS A 79 13.77 -5.37 2.97
N ASP A 80 13.11 -4.21 3.00
CA ASP A 80 12.79 -3.52 4.26
C ASP A 80 11.95 -4.39 5.19
N VAL A 81 11.09 -5.26 4.64
CA VAL A 81 10.26 -6.18 5.40
C VAL A 81 11.10 -7.15 6.23
N VAL A 82 12.04 -7.85 5.59
CA VAL A 82 12.92 -8.81 6.28
C VAL A 82 13.90 -8.10 7.20
N THR A 83 14.40 -6.94 6.79
CA THR A 83 15.29 -6.11 7.61
C THR A 83 14.61 -5.68 8.91
N ASN A 84 13.36 -5.24 8.83
CA ASN A 84 12.55 -4.87 9.99
C ASN A 84 12.18 -6.08 10.83
N ALA A 85 11.77 -7.19 10.19
CA ALA A 85 11.42 -8.43 10.86
C ALA A 85 12.58 -9.01 11.67
N THR A 86 13.80 -8.98 11.12
CA THR A 86 15.02 -9.41 11.83
C THR A 86 15.27 -8.60 13.11
N LYS A 87 14.77 -7.36 13.15
CA LYS A 87 14.83 -6.45 14.32
C LYS A 87 13.59 -6.56 15.22
N GLY A 88 12.69 -7.51 14.97
CA GLY A 88 11.42 -7.68 15.69
C GLY A 88 10.41 -6.57 15.43
N ARG A 89 10.48 -5.87 14.29
CA ARG A 89 9.58 -4.77 13.92
C ARG A 89 8.78 -5.11 12.68
N THR A 90 7.50 -4.75 12.67
CA THR A 90 6.67 -4.84 11.46
C THR A 90 6.94 -3.66 10.54
N THR A 91 6.75 -3.89 9.24
CA THR A 91 6.70 -2.81 8.25
C THR A 91 5.25 -2.34 8.13
N LYS A 92 5.02 -1.03 8.08
CA LYS A 92 3.68 -0.47 7.83
C LYS A 92 3.13 -0.99 6.51
N ASP A 93 1.82 -1.13 6.41
CA ASP A 93 1.15 -1.58 5.19
C ASP A 93 1.63 -0.80 3.97
N PHE A 94 1.90 -1.52 2.89
CA PHE A 94 2.47 -0.94 1.66
C PHE A 94 1.86 -1.60 0.43
N ASP A 95 1.80 -0.84 -0.66
CA ASP A 95 1.35 -1.37 -1.94
C ASP A 95 2.54 -1.91 -2.72
N LEU A 96 2.34 -3.05 -3.37
CA LEU A 96 3.32 -3.75 -4.18
C LEU A 96 2.73 -4.03 -5.56
N GLU A 97 3.44 -3.65 -6.61
CA GLU A 97 3.14 -4.07 -7.97
C GLU A 97 3.95 -5.34 -8.27
N CYS A 98 3.26 -6.38 -8.71
CA CYS A 98 3.79 -7.73 -8.89
C CYS A 98 3.35 -8.30 -10.24
N LYS A 99 4.06 -9.31 -10.74
CA LYS A 99 3.70 -10.01 -11.97
C LYS A 99 3.11 -11.38 -11.66
N THR A 100 2.09 -11.78 -12.41
CA THR A 100 1.55 -13.14 -12.39
C THR A 100 2.44 -14.08 -13.23
N SER A 101 2.17 -15.38 -13.14
CA SER A 101 2.78 -16.41 -13.99
C SER A 101 2.58 -16.19 -15.48
N GLU A 102 1.48 -15.54 -15.86
CA GLU A 102 1.14 -15.17 -17.24
C GLU A 102 1.75 -13.81 -17.66
N GLY A 103 2.44 -13.12 -16.75
CA GLY A 103 3.09 -11.84 -17.00
C GLY A 103 2.17 -10.62 -16.83
N GLU A 104 0.93 -10.81 -16.37
CA GLU A 104 0.03 -9.70 -16.03
C GLU A 104 0.52 -8.95 -14.79
N PHE A 105 0.29 -7.64 -14.74
CA PHE A 105 0.58 -6.85 -13.55
C PHE A 105 -0.61 -6.83 -12.59
N ARG A 106 -0.34 -7.09 -11.32
CA ARG A 106 -1.30 -6.98 -10.21
C ARG A 106 -0.78 -6.02 -9.16
N GLN A 107 -1.69 -5.27 -8.55
CA GLN A 107 -1.36 -4.43 -7.41
C GLN A 107 -1.97 -5.01 -6.15
N ILE A 108 -1.14 -5.18 -5.13
CA ILE A 108 -1.56 -5.72 -3.85
C ILE A 108 -1.19 -4.79 -2.72
N ASN A 109 -2.09 -4.61 -1.76
CA ASN A 109 -1.75 -4.02 -0.48
C ASN A 109 -1.27 -5.13 0.45
N VAL A 110 -0.10 -4.97 1.08
CA VAL A 110 0.57 -5.99 1.90
C VAL A 110 0.72 -5.51 3.34
N SER A 111 0.24 -6.35 4.27
CA SER A 111 0.45 -6.24 5.70
C SER A 111 1.41 -7.33 6.17
N THR A 112 2.37 -6.98 7.03
CA THR A 112 3.35 -7.93 7.58
C THR A 112 3.02 -8.26 9.03
N ILE A 113 3.00 -9.55 9.34
CA ILE A 113 2.74 -10.08 10.68
C ILE A 113 3.94 -10.90 11.13
N LEU A 114 4.41 -10.62 12.35
CA LEU A 114 5.50 -11.32 13.01
C LEU A 114 4.91 -12.06 14.22
N PRO A 115 4.83 -13.39 14.21
CA PRO A 115 4.41 -14.14 15.37
C PRO A 115 5.39 -13.91 16.52
N SER A 116 4.89 -13.63 17.72
CA SER A 116 5.72 -13.37 18.89
C SER A 116 6.41 -14.64 19.43
N GLN A 117 5.80 -15.82 19.24
CA GLN A 117 6.33 -17.11 19.67
C GLN A 117 5.72 -18.27 18.87
N VAL A 118 6.22 -18.59 17.67
CA VAL A 118 5.91 -19.87 17.03
C VAL A 118 7.17 -20.37 16.33
N ASP A 119 7.82 -21.35 16.97
CA ASP A 119 8.92 -22.16 16.44
C ASP A 119 10.27 -21.43 16.21
N GLU A 120 11.37 -22.18 16.20
CA GLU A 120 12.71 -21.67 15.88
C GLU A 120 12.75 -20.99 14.49
N SER A 121 11.80 -21.32 13.61
CA SER A 121 11.57 -20.64 12.35
C SER A 121 10.81 -19.32 12.57
N GLN A 122 11.58 -18.25 12.78
CA GLN A 122 11.14 -16.85 12.83
C GLN A 122 10.61 -16.37 11.47
N ASP A 123 9.50 -16.96 11.04
CA ASP A 123 8.88 -16.72 9.74
C ASP A 123 8.08 -15.42 9.71
N ILE A 124 7.98 -14.86 8.52
CA ILE A 124 7.36 -13.57 8.27
C ILE A 124 6.10 -13.81 7.44
N PHE A 125 4.94 -13.53 8.03
CA PHE A 125 3.66 -13.71 7.39
C PHE A 125 3.26 -12.44 6.63
N HIS A 126 2.83 -12.63 5.39
CA HIS A 126 2.39 -11.57 4.50
C HIS A 126 0.92 -11.82 4.19
N VAL A 127 0.06 -10.92 4.66
CA VAL A 127 -1.35 -10.89 4.29
C VAL A 127 -1.49 -9.82 3.21
N PHE A 128 -2.21 -10.12 2.14
CA PHE A 128 -2.37 -9.19 1.04
C PHE A 128 -3.78 -9.16 0.48
N ARG A 129 -4.11 -8.03 -0.14
CA ARG A 129 -5.37 -7.80 -0.86
C ARG A 129 -5.09 -7.30 -2.26
N ASP A 130 -5.80 -7.85 -3.24
CA ASP A 130 -5.81 -7.31 -4.59
C ASP A 130 -6.49 -5.93 -4.58
N VAL A 131 -5.75 -4.92 -5.03
CA VAL A 131 -6.20 -3.53 -5.18
C VAL A 131 -6.00 -3.05 -6.62
N THR A 132 -5.83 -3.97 -7.57
CA THR A 132 -5.64 -3.67 -9.00
C THR A 132 -6.75 -2.75 -9.53
N ASP A 133 -8.02 -3.06 -9.22
CA ASP A 133 -9.17 -2.25 -9.63
C ASP A 133 -9.22 -0.89 -8.91
N ARG A 134 -8.74 -0.83 -7.67
CA ARG A 134 -8.74 0.39 -6.86
C ARG A 134 -7.84 1.47 -7.47
N ARG A 135 -6.81 1.05 -8.22
CA ARG A 135 -5.94 1.93 -8.99
C ARG A 135 -6.33 2.05 -10.46
N GLN A 136 -7.15 1.17 -11.05
CA GLN A 136 -7.73 1.48 -12.37
C GLN A 136 -8.59 2.75 -12.30
N VAL A 137 -9.26 3.01 -11.17
CA VAL A 137 -9.90 4.31 -10.93
C VAL A 137 -8.86 5.44 -10.85
N GLU A 138 -7.71 5.25 -10.18
CA GLU A 138 -6.66 6.30 -10.09
C GLU A 138 -5.84 6.52 -11.38
N ILE A 139 -5.63 5.47 -12.19
CA ILE A 139 -4.91 5.47 -13.47
C ILE A 139 -5.82 5.96 -14.61
N ALA A 140 -7.09 5.55 -14.64
CA ALA A 140 -8.10 6.16 -15.52
C ALA A 140 -8.37 7.62 -15.13
N SER A 141 -8.15 7.96 -13.85
CA SER A 141 -8.18 9.33 -13.36
C SER A 141 -6.80 9.98 -13.40
N THR A 142 -5.98 9.76 -14.43
CA THR A 142 -4.73 10.52 -14.62
C THR A 142 -4.79 11.21 -15.98
N ILE A 143 -4.73 12.54 -16.00
CA ILE A 143 -4.61 13.30 -17.25
C ILE A 143 -3.11 13.39 -17.57
N THR A 144 -2.76 13.18 -18.84
CA THR A 144 -1.42 13.46 -19.34
C THR A 144 -1.40 14.93 -19.76
N ASP A 145 -0.53 15.75 -19.17
CA ASP A 145 -0.38 17.13 -19.61
C ASP A 145 0.23 17.22 -21.02
N ILE A 146 0.27 18.43 -21.58
CA ILE A 146 0.85 18.69 -22.90
C ILE A 146 2.34 18.31 -23.03
N ASN A 147 3.04 18.03 -21.91
CA ASN A 147 4.44 17.66 -21.84
C ASN A 147 4.67 16.18 -21.43
N GLY A 148 3.61 15.37 -21.32
CA GLY A 148 3.72 13.96 -20.95
C GLY A 148 3.77 13.67 -19.44
N TYR A 149 3.55 14.68 -18.58
CA TYR A 149 3.53 14.48 -17.13
C TYR A 149 2.20 13.90 -16.67
N ARG A 150 2.25 12.84 -15.85
CA ARG A 150 1.09 12.14 -15.31
C ARG A 150 0.54 12.88 -14.10
N ILE A 151 -0.68 13.40 -14.20
CA ILE A 151 -1.30 14.20 -13.15
C ILE A 151 -2.54 13.51 -12.59
N PRO A 152 -2.59 13.22 -11.27
CA PRO A 152 -3.75 12.59 -10.67
C PRO A 152 -4.97 13.53 -10.76
N GLN A 153 -6.11 13.00 -11.18
CA GLN A 153 -7.34 13.75 -11.29
C GLN A 153 -7.85 14.14 -9.93
N LEU A 154 -8.26 15.39 -9.87
CA LEU A 154 -8.74 16.01 -8.66
C LEU A 154 -10.22 15.69 -8.49
N THR A 155 -10.61 15.40 -7.25
CA THR A 155 -12.03 15.42 -6.86
C THR A 155 -12.56 16.85 -7.00
N THR A 156 -13.88 17.03 -7.08
CA THR A 156 -14.51 18.36 -7.17
C THR A 156 -14.02 19.32 -6.08
N ARG A 157 -13.82 18.82 -4.84
CA ARG A 157 -13.30 19.65 -3.75
C ARG A 157 -11.83 20.01 -3.91
N GLU A 158 -11.01 19.09 -4.40
CA GLU A 158 -9.60 19.35 -4.66
C GLU A 158 -9.41 20.36 -5.81
N ASP A 159 -10.21 20.25 -6.87
CA ASP A 159 -10.24 21.21 -7.99
C ASP A 159 -10.63 22.62 -7.52
N GLN A 160 -11.71 22.72 -6.74
CA GLN A 160 -12.15 23.99 -6.15
C GLN A 160 -11.04 24.62 -5.28
N VAL A 161 -10.37 23.81 -4.45
CA VAL A 161 -9.28 24.30 -3.61
C VAL A 161 -8.08 24.74 -4.45
N LEU A 162 -7.71 24.00 -5.50
CA LEU A 162 -6.61 24.38 -6.40
C LEU A 162 -6.91 25.72 -7.10
N LYS A 163 -8.12 25.92 -7.62
CA LYS A 163 -8.56 27.19 -8.24
C LYS A 163 -8.51 28.35 -7.25
N LEU A 164 -8.95 28.14 -6.01
CA LEU A 164 -8.91 29.18 -4.99
C LEU A 164 -7.48 29.52 -4.55
N LEU A 165 -6.59 28.53 -4.50
CA LEU A 165 -5.16 28.76 -4.27
C LEU A 165 -4.54 29.57 -5.43
N ALA A 166 -4.89 29.24 -6.67
CA ALA A 166 -4.44 29.98 -7.86
C ALA A 166 -4.92 31.43 -7.85
N ALA A 167 -6.14 31.67 -7.36
CA ALA A 167 -6.70 33.01 -7.13
C ALA A 167 -6.12 33.73 -5.90
N GLY A 168 -5.07 33.19 -5.27
CA GLY A 168 -4.38 33.80 -4.13
C GLY A 168 -5.18 33.82 -2.82
N LYS A 169 -6.23 32.99 -2.68
CA LYS A 169 -7.09 33.01 -1.50
C LYS A 169 -6.37 32.43 -0.28
N SER A 170 -6.54 33.09 0.86
CA SER A 170 -6.07 32.60 2.16
C SER A 170 -6.89 31.38 2.61
N THR A 171 -6.35 30.59 3.54
CA THR A 171 -7.07 29.44 4.11
C THR A 171 -8.42 29.82 4.73
N ASN A 172 -8.51 31.00 5.36
CA ASN A 172 -9.76 31.48 5.94
C ASN A 172 -10.76 31.85 4.83
N ASN A 173 -10.32 32.56 3.79
CA ASN A 173 -11.21 32.85 2.67
C ASN A 173 -11.67 31.59 1.93
N ILE A 174 -10.81 30.59 1.79
CA ILE A 174 -11.20 29.29 1.23
C ILE A 174 -12.26 28.63 2.10
N ALA A 175 -12.12 28.70 3.43
CA ALA A 175 -13.09 28.16 4.37
C ALA A 175 -14.45 28.85 4.21
N ASP A 176 -14.46 30.18 4.13
CA ASP A 176 -15.67 30.97 3.95
C ASP A 176 -16.37 30.66 2.62
N ILE A 177 -15.61 30.69 1.51
CA ILE A 177 -16.12 30.44 0.15
C ILE A 177 -16.69 29.03 0.02
N LEU A 178 -16.04 28.02 0.62
CA LEU A 178 -16.51 26.64 0.57
C LEU A 178 -17.53 26.31 1.67
N THR A 179 -17.86 27.28 2.55
CA THR A 179 -18.75 27.12 3.70
C THR A 179 -18.34 25.96 4.62
N ILE A 180 -17.06 25.92 4.99
CA ILE A 180 -16.46 24.90 5.86
C ILE A 180 -15.63 25.53 6.98
N ARG A 181 -15.25 24.73 7.98
CA ARG A 181 -14.35 25.20 9.04
C ARG A 181 -12.93 25.45 8.51
N PRO A 182 -12.18 26.43 9.06
CA PRO A 182 -10.78 26.68 8.67
C PRO A 182 -9.86 25.47 8.79
N LEU A 183 -10.08 24.61 9.80
CA LEU A 183 -9.34 23.35 9.93
C LEU A 183 -9.63 22.38 8.76
N THR A 184 -10.88 22.30 8.32
CA THR A 184 -11.29 21.49 7.18
C THR A 184 -10.66 22.01 5.88
N ALA A 185 -10.59 23.32 5.70
CA ALA A 185 -9.87 23.94 4.58
C ALA A 185 -8.37 23.60 4.60
N ARG A 186 -7.70 23.66 5.77
CA ARG A 186 -6.29 23.21 5.90
C ARG A 186 -6.13 21.74 5.52
N ASN A 187 -7.05 20.88 5.95
CA ASN A 187 -7.01 19.46 5.63
C ASN A 187 -7.18 19.22 4.12
N HIS A 188 -8.09 19.94 3.45
CA HIS A 188 -8.22 19.84 2.00
C HIS A 188 -6.96 20.30 1.27
N ILE A 189 -6.35 21.42 1.69
CA ILE A 189 -5.09 21.90 1.12
C ILE A 189 -3.98 20.85 1.32
N SER A 190 -3.83 20.30 2.53
CA SER A 190 -2.80 19.28 2.83
C SER A 190 -2.96 18.03 1.97
N ARG A 191 -4.19 17.53 1.82
CA ARG A 191 -4.50 16.37 0.98
C ARG A 191 -4.25 16.64 -0.50
N LEU A 192 -4.65 17.82 -1.00
CA LEU A 192 -4.37 18.25 -2.37
C LEU A 192 -2.86 18.27 -2.64
N LEU A 193 -2.07 18.90 -1.77
CA LEU A 193 -0.61 18.95 -1.91
C LEU A 193 0.01 17.56 -1.92
N THR A 194 -0.41 16.70 -0.99
CA THR A 194 0.04 15.30 -0.90
C THR A 194 -0.30 14.54 -2.19
N LYS A 195 -1.51 14.71 -2.71
CA LYS A 195 -1.99 14.05 -3.93
C LYS A 195 -1.23 14.51 -5.17
N LEU A 196 -0.91 15.80 -5.27
CA LEU A 196 -0.12 16.36 -6.36
C LEU A 196 1.39 16.12 -6.21
N GLY A 197 1.85 15.58 -5.08
CA GLY A 197 3.27 15.42 -4.78
C GLY A 197 4.01 16.73 -4.48
N CYS A 198 3.28 17.82 -4.24
CA CYS A 198 3.83 19.15 -4.02
C CYS A 198 4.13 19.39 -2.53
N ARG A 199 5.22 20.12 -2.26
CA ARG A 199 5.64 20.52 -0.90
C ARG A 199 5.12 21.91 -0.52
N SER A 200 4.62 22.69 -1.48
CA SER A 200 4.09 24.03 -1.23
C SER A 200 2.86 24.35 -2.08
N ARG A 201 2.10 25.36 -1.64
CA ARG A 201 0.94 25.90 -2.38
C ARG A 201 1.36 26.47 -3.73
N LEU A 202 2.51 27.16 -3.77
CA LEU A 202 3.04 27.75 -4.98
C LEU A 202 3.42 26.67 -6.00
N GLU A 203 4.03 25.58 -5.53
CA GLU A 203 4.37 24.43 -6.36
C GLU A 203 3.12 23.75 -6.93
N ALA A 204 2.05 23.61 -6.14
CA ALA A 204 0.79 23.06 -6.62
C ALA A 204 0.10 23.96 -7.66
N VAL A 205 0.14 25.28 -7.48
CA VAL A 205 -0.36 26.23 -8.49
C VAL A 205 0.48 26.16 -9.76
N ALA A 206 1.81 26.17 -9.65
CA ALA A 206 2.71 26.06 -10.80
C ALA A 206 2.52 24.74 -11.57
N LEU A 207 2.28 23.64 -10.86
CA LEU A 207 1.92 22.36 -11.47
C LEU A 207 0.56 22.45 -12.16
N GLY A 208 -0.46 22.96 -11.48
CA GLY A 208 -1.82 23.11 -12.02
C GLY A 208 -1.88 23.94 -13.31
N THR A 209 -1.12 25.03 -13.39
CA THR A 209 -1.02 25.86 -14.60
C THR A 209 -0.35 25.11 -15.74
N ARG A 210 0.78 24.43 -15.48
CA ARG A 210 1.49 23.63 -16.50
C ARG A 210 0.63 22.48 -17.04
N ALA A 211 -0.20 21.94 -16.16
CA ALA A 211 -1.13 20.85 -16.41
C ALA A 211 -2.38 21.23 -17.20
N GLY A 212 -2.68 22.54 -17.33
CA GLY A 212 -3.96 23.02 -17.86
C GLY A 212 -5.16 22.77 -16.95
N LEU A 213 -4.95 22.62 -15.63
CA LEU A 213 -6.02 22.45 -14.65
C LEU A 213 -6.63 23.79 -14.19
N ILE A 214 -5.87 24.89 -14.34
CA ILE A 214 -6.21 26.25 -13.92
C ILE A 214 -5.60 27.29 -14.86
#